data_AF-A0AAU5ZRS8-F1
#
_entry.id   AF-A0AAU5ZRS8-F1
#
_cell.length_a   1.000
_cell.length_b   1.000
_cell.length_c   1.000
_cell.angle_alpha   90.00
_cell.angle_beta   90.00
_cell.angle_gamma   90.00
#
_symmetry.space_group_name_H-M   'P 1'
#
loop_
_entity.id
_entity.type
_entity.pdbx_description
1 polymer ?
#
loop_
_entity_poly.entity_id
_entity_poly.type
_entity_poly.pdbx_seq_one_letter_code
_entity_poly.pdbx_strand_id
1 'polypeptide(L)' 'MREPQRGIRAAYAESTITVCQAYPSEIGLPVVREGGFPAVWKRDRMT' A
#
# COMPACT_ATOMS: atom_id res chain seq x y z
N MET A 1 -14.88 16.73 -7.98
CA MET A 1 -15.08 15.30 -7.67
C MET A 1 -14.48 15.06 -6.28
N ARG A 2 -15.22 14.49 -5.33
CA ARG A 2 -14.69 14.21 -3.97
C ARG A 2 -13.92 12.89 -4.06
N GLU A 3 -12.67 12.85 -3.59
CA GLU A 3 -11.90 11.62 -3.63
C GLU A 3 -12.59 10.50 -2.84
N PRO A 4 -12.68 9.28 -3.40
CA PRO A 4 -13.25 8.14 -2.69
C PRO A 4 -12.44 7.85 -1.43
N GLN A 5 -13.13 7.70 -0.30
CA GLN A 5 -12.50 7.43 1.00
C GLN A 5 -11.72 6.10 1.01
N ARG A 6 -12.13 5.13 0.17
CA ARG A 6 -11.50 3.81 0.01
C ARG A 6 -11.02 3.60 -1.42
N GLY A 7 -10.24 4.54 -1.93
CA GLY A 7 -9.58 4.43 -3.23
C GLY A 7 -8.14 3.99 -3.09
N ILE A 8 -7.68 3.11 -3.98
CA ILE A 8 -6.24 2.90 -4.19
C ILE A 8 -5.67 4.19 -4.76
N ARG A 9 -4.67 4.77 -4.08
CA ARG A 9 -3.98 5.98 -4.55
C ARG A 9 -2.67 5.56 -5.20
N ALA A 10 -2.35 6.16 -6.33
CA ALA A 10 -1.10 5.91 -7.02
C ALA A 10 -0.43 7.23 -7.43
N ALA A 11 0.90 7.25 -7.35
CA ALA A 11 1.74 8.32 -7.89
C ALA A 11 2.57 7.75 -9.04
N TYR A 12 2.59 8.46 -10.17
CA TYR A 12 3.28 8.05 -11.39
C TYR A 12 4.56 8.86 -11.57
N ALA A 13 5.65 8.19 -11.90
CA ALA A 13 6.90 8.77 -12.39
C ALA A 13 7.23 8.18 -13.77
N GLU A 14 8.25 8.69 -14.47
CA GLU A 14 8.59 8.28 -15.84
C GLU A 14 8.68 6.76 -16.04
N SER A 15 9.21 6.03 -15.06
CA SER A 15 9.46 4.58 -15.15
C SER A 15 8.90 3.78 -13.99
N THR A 16 8.15 4.40 -13.07
CA THR A 16 7.70 3.73 -11.85
C THR A 16 6.31 4.20 -11.44
N ILE A 17 5.52 3.27 -10.91
CA ILE A 17 4.23 3.57 -10.29
C ILE A 17 4.34 3.23 -8.81
N THR A 18 4.13 4.22 -7.95
CA THR A 18 4.07 4.04 -6.49
C THR A 18 2.61 3.87 -6.10
N VAL A 19 2.23 2.69 -5.62
CA VAL A 19 0.87 2.41 -5.15
C VAL A 19 0.81 2.56 -3.63
N CYS A 20 0.03 3.53 -3.15
CA CYS A 20 -0.30 3.71 -1.74
C CYS A 20 -1.46 2.78 -1.37
N GLN A 21 -1.13 1.53 -1.02
CA GLN A 21 -2.09 0.58 -0.46
C GLN A 21 -2.49 0.97 0.96
N ALA A 22 -3.72 0.62 1.35
CA ALA A 22 -4.38 0.98 2.62
C ALA A 22 -3.75 0.38 3.89
N TYR A 23 -2.49 -0.04 3.85
CA TYR A 23 -1.78 -0.54 5.01
C TYR A 23 -1.08 0.63 5.74
N PRO A 24 -1.22 0.74 7.07
CA PRO A 24 -0.44 1.69 7.84
C PRO A 24 1.06 1.48 7.63
N SER A 25 1.85 2.53 7.85
CA SER A 25 3.32 2.52 7.64
C SER A 25 4.03 1.42 8.43
N GLU A 26 3.48 1.00 9.56
CA GLU A 26 3.95 -0.14 10.37
C GLU A 26 3.92 -1.49 9.63
N ILE A 27 3.10 -1.61 8.57
CA ILE A 27 3.01 -2.80 7.71
C ILE A 27 3.73 -2.56 6.38
N GLY A 28 3.56 -1.38 5.77
CA GLY A 28 4.13 -1.07 4.47
C GLY A 28 5.66 -0.94 4.48
N LEU A 29 6.25 -0.33 5.52
CA LEU A 29 7.69 -0.10 5.59
C LEU A 29 8.50 -1.41 5.73
N PRO A 30 8.11 -2.38 6.59
CA PRO A 30 8.79 -3.67 6.64
C PRO A 30 8.76 -4.42 5.31
N VAL A 31 7.62 -4.42 4.60
CA VAL A 31 7.49 -5.08 3.28
C VAL A 31 8.51 -4.55 2.27
N VAL A 32 8.66 -3.22 2.21
CA VAL A 32 9.60 -2.57 1.28
C VAL A 32 11.05 -2.83 1.68
N ARG A 33 11.38 -2.83 2.97
CA ARG A 33 12.75 -2.96 3.46
C ARG A 33 13.26 -4.39 3.48
N GLU A 34 12.41 -5.34 3.86
CA GLU A 34 12.78 -6.71 4.18
C GLU A 34 12.29 -7.71 3.13
N GLY A 35 11.44 -7.28 2.18
CA GLY A 35 10.92 -8.13 1.12
C GLY A 35 9.92 -9.19 1.62
N GLY A 36 9.32 -8.97 2.80
CA GLY A 36 8.41 -9.93 3.43
C GLY A 36 7.24 -9.25 4.14
N PHE A 37 6.11 -9.96 4.24
CA PHE A 37 4.93 -9.46 4.95
C PHE A 37 5.04 -9.75 6.46
N PRO A 38 4.83 -8.75 7.34
CA PRO A 38 4.83 -8.97 8.78
C PRO A 38 3.61 -9.80 9.20
N ALA A 39 3.68 -10.46 10.37
CA ALA A 39 2.59 -11.32 10.86
C ALA A 39 1.23 -10.61 11.03
N VAL A 40 1.24 -9.28 11.17
CA VAL A 40 0.04 -8.43 11.26
C VAL A 40 -0.62 -8.19 9.89
N TRP A 41 0.07 -8.50 8.79
CA TRP A 41 -0.48 -8.43 7.46
C TRP A 41 -1.53 -9.54 7.27
N LYS A 42 -2.66 -9.19 6.67
CA LYS A 42 -3.70 -10.15 6.33
C LYS A 42 -4.22 -9.91 4.92
N ARG A 43 -4.36 -11.00 4.16
CA ARG A 43 -4.84 -10.99 2.77
C ARG A 43 -6.32 -10.65 2.65
N ASP A 44 -7.12 -10.97 3.68
CA ASP A 44 -8.55 -10.64 3.77
C ASP A 44 -8.83 -9.12 3.83
N ARG A 45 -7.82 -8.31 4.16
CA ARG A 45 -7.88 -6.84 4.14
C ARG A 45 -7.63 -6.23 2.78
N MET A 46 -7.18 -7.01 1.79
CA MET A 46 -7.18 -6.56 0.39
C MET A 46 -8.61 -6.69 -0.15
N THR A 47 -9.43 -5.66 0.07
CA THR A 47 -10.62 -5.42 -0.75
C THR A 47 -10.25 -4.79 -2.07
#